data_AF-H2ZIK9-F1
#
_entry.id   AF-H2ZIK9-F1
#
_cell.length_a   1.000
_cell.length_b   1.000
_cell.length_c   1.000
_cell.angle_alpha   90.00
_cell.angle_beta   90.00
_cell.angle_gamma   90.00
#
_symmetry.space_group_name_H-M   'P 1'
#
loop_
_entity.id
_entity.type
_entity.pdbx_description
1 polymer ?
#
loop_
_entity_poly.entity_id
_entity_poly.type
_entity_poly.pdbx_seq_one_letter_code
_entity_poly.pdbx_strand_id
1 'polypeptide(L)'
;GLSVIISCIDPKLPLSFCIKLWLFLFSLSLLLVAQMASAIYFHIGEKEKKCFIEDIPAEMMLTGKYKTMVFNKDSNSFKVSPPELGMHIDIMDSQSKVVLSKTYGSEGMFYFTSHIAGDHEICMHSNSSQWFGGRRMRVYFDLQMGEHAADEAVTAEKGQLAELEQRITQLLEQIKIVEKNQNYQRVREEVFRKTSSGINSNVLWWSIAQCLVLLCSGMFQMKHLKGFFIKKKLV
;
A
#
# COMPACT_ATOMS: atom_id res chain seq x y z
N GLY A 1 -30.12 -3.56 -10.98
CA GLY A 1 -29.45 -2.40 -11.60
C GLY A 1 -30.43 -1.35 -12.07
N LEU A 2 -31.23 -1.62 -13.11
CA LEU A 2 -32.11 -0.63 -13.74
C LEU A 2 -33.40 -0.28 -12.95
N SER A 3 -33.93 -1.16 -12.09
CA SER A 3 -35.19 -0.87 -11.38
C SER A 3 -35.09 0.23 -10.32
N VAL A 4 -33.91 0.52 -9.78
CA VAL A 4 -33.74 1.53 -8.72
C VAL A 4 -33.66 2.95 -9.30
N ILE A 5 -33.13 3.10 -10.51
CA ILE A 5 -33.07 4.39 -11.21
C ILE A 5 -34.48 4.81 -11.66
N ILE A 6 -35.34 3.85 -12.01
CA ILE A 6 -36.71 4.12 -12.48
C ILE A 6 -37.63 4.58 -11.34
N SER A 7 -37.38 4.18 -10.07
CA SER A 7 -38.21 4.62 -8.94
C SER A 7 -38.01 6.07 -8.48
N CYS A 8 -36.95 6.79 -8.92
CA CYS A 8 -36.86 8.25 -8.67
C CYS A 8 -37.50 9.09 -9.81
N ILE A 9 -38.18 8.46 -10.79
CA ILE A 9 -39.00 9.11 -11.83
C ILE A 9 -40.51 9.08 -11.50
N ASP A 10 -40.90 8.51 -10.37
CA ASP A 10 -42.29 8.57 -9.91
C ASP A 10 -42.63 9.95 -9.30
N PRO A 11 -43.60 10.69 -9.85
CA PRO A 11 -43.93 12.06 -9.42
C PRO A 11 -44.64 12.14 -8.05
N LYS A 12 -44.69 11.04 -7.29
CA LYS A 12 -45.37 10.93 -5.99
C LYS A 12 -44.44 10.70 -4.79
N LEU A 13 -43.12 10.57 -4.99
CA LEU A 13 -42.18 10.30 -3.90
C LEU A 13 -41.52 11.60 -3.38
N PRO A 14 -41.53 11.87 -2.05
CA PRO A 14 -40.93 13.09 -1.52
C PRO A 14 -39.41 13.09 -1.73
N LEU A 15 -38.87 14.20 -2.23
CA LEU A 15 -37.45 14.37 -2.59
C LEU A 15 -36.46 13.98 -1.46
N SER A 16 -36.90 14.14 -0.21
CA SER A 16 -36.17 13.73 1.00
C SER A 16 -35.82 12.23 1.00
N PHE A 17 -36.66 11.39 0.38
CA PHE A 17 -36.44 9.94 0.29
C PHE A 17 -35.33 9.58 -0.70
N CYS A 18 -35.26 10.23 -1.86
CA CYS A 18 -34.16 10.00 -2.82
C CYS A 18 -32.80 10.51 -2.26
N ILE A 19 -32.77 11.59 -1.47
CA ILE A 19 -31.53 12.09 -0.84
C ILE A 19 -31.00 11.12 0.23
N LYS A 20 -31.86 10.62 1.12
CA LYS A 20 -31.48 9.63 2.13
C LYS A 20 -31.02 8.32 1.50
N LEU A 21 -31.69 7.89 0.42
CA LEU A 21 -31.31 6.70 -0.31
C LEU A 21 -29.94 6.87 -0.99
N TRP A 22 -29.65 8.04 -1.56
CA TRP A 22 -28.37 8.32 -2.18
C TRP A 22 -27.21 8.37 -1.17
N LEU A 23 -27.41 9.01 -0.01
CA LEU A 23 -26.44 9.01 1.09
C LEU A 23 -26.18 7.61 1.65
N PHE A 24 -27.23 6.79 1.78
CA PHE A 24 -27.12 5.41 2.24
C PHE A 24 -26.35 4.53 1.22
N LEU A 25 -26.65 4.68 -0.08
CA LEU A 25 -25.94 3.98 -1.15
C LEU A 25 -24.46 4.40 -1.24
N PHE A 26 -24.15 5.68 -1.03
CA PHE A 26 -22.78 6.19 -1.03
C PHE A 26 -21.96 5.67 0.16
N SER A 27 -22.56 5.65 1.36
CA SER A 27 -21.95 5.06 2.56
C SER A 27 -21.69 3.57 2.40
N LEU A 28 -22.67 2.82 1.85
CA LEU A 28 -22.53 1.39 1.57
C LEU A 28 -21.42 1.13 0.54
N SER A 29 -21.31 1.96 -0.50
CA SER A 29 -20.24 1.88 -1.49
C SER A 29 -18.86 2.11 -0.88
N LEU A 30 -18.73 3.07 0.03
CA LEU A 30 -17.45 3.36 0.70
C LEU A 30 -17.00 2.18 1.59
N LEU A 31 -17.94 1.54 2.27
CA LEU A 31 -17.68 0.37 3.12
C LEU A 31 -17.25 -0.85 2.30
N LEU A 32 -17.82 -1.03 1.11
CA LEU A 32 -17.40 -2.09 0.18
C LEU A 32 -15.97 -1.89 -0.35
N VAL A 33 -15.57 -0.64 -0.63
CA VAL A 33 -14.21 -0.34 -1.14
C VAL A 33 -13.15 -0.59 -0.07
N ALA A 34 -13.46 -0.34 1.21
CA ALA A 34 -12.54 -0.58 2.32
C ALA A 34 -12.15 -2.06 2.49
N GLN A 35 -13.02 -3.00 2.08
CA GLN A 35 -12.73 -4.44 2.15
C GLN A 35 -11.75 -4.94 1.09
N MET A 36 -11.33 -4.08 0.14
CA MET A 36 -10.41 -4.47 -0.93
C MET A 36 -8.93 -4.29 -0.56
N ALA A 37 -8.61 -3.88 0.66
CA ALA A 37 -7.23 -3.75 1.12
C ALA A 37 -6.56 -5.12 1.21
N SER A 38 -5.79 -5.47 0.17
CA SER A 38 -4.97 -6.67 0.13
C SER A 38 -3.52 -6.32 0.48
N ALA A 39 -2.85 -7.20 1.24
CA ALA A 39 -1.42 -7.09 1.48
C ALA A 39 -0.64 -7.20 0.15
N ILE A 40 0.50 -6.51 0.05
CA ILE A 40 1.35 -6.55 -1.13
C ILE A 40 2.09 -7.88 -1.16
N TYR A 41 1.83 -8.67 -2.20
CA TYR A 41 2.58 -9.87 -2.54
C TYR A 41 2.80 -9.88 -4.04
N PHE A 42 3.85 -10.56 -4.48
CA PHE A 42 4.13 -10.75 -5.90
C PHE A 42 4.38 -12.22 -6.19
N HIS A 43 4.30 -12.58 -7.47
CA HIS A 43 4.54 -13.94 -7.91
C HIS A 43 5.87 -14.04 -8.65
N ILE A 44 6.61 -15.12 -8.38
CA ILE A 44 7.85 -15.49 -9.05
C ILE A 44 7.66 -16.88 -9.65
N GLY A 45 7.86 -17.02 -10.96
CA GLY A 45 7.94 -18.32 -11.63
C GLY A 45 9.29 -19.02 -11.46
N GLU A 46 9.37 -20.28 -11.88
CA GLU A 46 10.66 -20.98 -11.99
C GLU A 46 11.60 -20.23 -12.95
N LYS A 47 12.86 -20.01 -12.53
CA LYS A 47 13.90 -19.24 -13.26
C LYS A 47 13.58 -17.76 -13.52
N GLU A 48 12.46 -17.26 -13.01
CA GLU A 48 12.13 -15.83 -13.08
C GLU A 48 12.88 -15.08 -11.97
N LYS A 49 13.51 -13.97 -12.34
CA LYS A 49 14.17 -13.06 -11.41
C LYS A 49 13.33 -11.78 -11.30
N LYS A 50 12.96 -11.40 -10.08
CA LYS A 50 12.27 -10.14 -9.78
C LYS A 50 13.20 -9.23 -9.00
N CYS A 51 13.38 -8.02 -9.49
CA CYS A 51 14.27 -7.03 -8.90
C CYS A 51 13.50 -5.77 -8.49
N PHE A 52 13.88 -5.21 -7.36
CA PHE A 52 13.36 -3.98 -6.79
C PHE A 52 14.51 -3.00 -6.68
N ILE A 53 14.33 -1.79 -7.21
CA ILE A 53 15.34 -0.73 -7.14
C ILE A 53 14.90 0.24 -6.05
N GLU A 54 15.75 0.42 -5.05
CA GLU A 54 15.50 1.30 -3.91
C GLU A 54 16.66 2.30 -3.76
N ASP A 55 16.35 3.57 -3.54
CA ASP A 55 17.35 4.60 -3.27
C ASP A 55 17.73 4.55 -1.79
N ILE A 56 18.98 4.19 -1.52
CA ILE A 56 19.49 3.92 -0.17
C ILE A 56 20.64 4.89 0.14
N PRO A 57 20.60 5.62 1.28
CA PRO A 57 21.70 6.48 1.67
C PRO A 57 22.95 5.69 2.07
N ALA A 58 24.11 6.35 2.04
CA ALA A 58 25.37 5.76 2.48
C ALA A 58 25.33 5.41 3.98
N GLU A 59 26.06 4.35 4.34
CA GLU A 59 26.25 3.87 5.72
C GLU A 59 24.93 3.52 6.44
N MET A 60 23.97 2.98 5.69
CA MET A 60 22.68 2.56 6.23
C MET A 60 22.55 1.03 6.23
N MET A 61 22.14 0.46 7.36
CA MET A 61 21.77 -0.95 7.48
C MET A 61 20.32 -1.17 7.05
N LEU A 62 20.08 -2.26 6.32
CA LEU A 62 18.77 -2.70 5.90
C LEU A 62 18.52 -4.14 6.32
N THR A 63 17.26 -4.42 6.63
CA THR A 63 16.73 -5.75 6.92
C THR A 63 15.63 -6.09 5.94
N GLY A 64 15.84 -7.14 5.16
CA GLY A 64 14.80 -7.71 4.30
C GLY A 64 14.22 -8.97 4.92
N LYS A 65 12.93 -8.97 5.23
CA LYS A 65 12.18 -10.15 5.68
C LYS A 65 11.37 -10.69 4.51
N TYR A 66 11.44 -11.98 4.25
CA TYR A 66 10.67 -12.58 3.17
C TYR A 66 10.07 -13.93 3.58
N LYS A 67 8.91 -14.23 2.99
CA LYS A 67 8.20 -15.50 3.14
C LYS A 67 7.67 -15.95 1.80
N THR A 68 7.97 -17.20 1.42
CA THR A 68 7.50 -17.79 0.18
C THR A 68 6.37 -18.79 0.43
N MET A 69 5.42 -18.84 -0.49
CA MET A 69 4.38 -19.87 -0.55
C MET A 69 4.32 -20.44 -1.96
N VAL A 70 4.23 -21.77 -2.08
CA VAL A 70 4.15 -22.44 -3.37
C VAL A 70 2.71 -22.78 -3.70
N PHE A 71 2.34 -22.59 -4.95
CA PHE A 71 1.09 -23.09 -5.49
C PHE A 71 1.09 -24.63 -5.61
N ASN A 72 0.19 -25.28 -4.87
CA ASN A 72 -0.01 -26.73 -4.97
C ASN A 72 -1.22 -27.02 -5.88
N LYS A 73 -0.99 -27.75 -6.98
CA LYS A 73 -2.02 -28.10 -7.98
C LYS A 73 -3.12 -29.00 -7.41
N ASP A 74 -2.79 -29.93 -6.51
CA ASP A 74 -3.74 -30.91 -5.97
C ASP A 74 -4.79 -30.27 -5.07
N SER A 75 -4.41 -29.19 -4.37
CA SER A 75 -5.28 -28.49 -3.42
C SER A 75 -5.70 -27.10 -3.88
N ASN A 76 -5.38 -26.74 -5.14
CA ASN A 76 -5.66 -25.46 -5.78
C ASN A 76 -5.41 -24.23 -4.87
N SER A 77 -4.39 -24.30 -4.02
CA SER A 77 -4.12 -23.31 -2.97
C SER A 77 -2.62 -23.11 -2.76
N PHE A 78 -2.27 -21.93 -2.26
CA PHE A 78 -0.90 -21.61 -1.85
C PHE A 78 -0.63 -22.20 -0.48
N LYS A 79 0.39 -23.05 -0.38
CA LYS A 79 0.85 -23.65 0.87
C LYS A 79 2.26 -23.17 1.19
N VAL A 80 2.63 -23.23 2.47
CA VAL A 80 3.98 -22.91 2.92
C VAL A 80 4.98 -23.76 2.13
N SER A 81 6.03 -23.12 1.61
CA SER A 81 7.02 -23.81 0.78
C SER A 81 7.83 -24.80 1.62
N PRO A 82 8.14 -26.00 1.09
CA PRO A 82 9.03 -26.94 1.75
C PRO A 82 10.42 -26.31 2.00
N PRO A 83 11.15 -26.73 3.05
CA PRO A 83 12.46 -26.19 3.39
C PRO A 83 13.54 -26.46 2.31
N GLU A 84 13.33 -27.44 1.44
CA GLU A 84 14.20 -27.74 0.30
C GLU A 84 14.15 -26.66 -0.80
N LEU A 85 13.08 -25.86 -0.85
CA LEU A 85 12.93 -24.80 -1.83
C LEU A 85 13.54 -23.50 -1.30
N GLY A 86 14.75 -23.20 -1.77
CA GLY A 86 15.45 -21.98 -1.41
C GLY A 86 15.12 -20.77 -2.29
N MET A 87 15.21 -19.59 -1.69
CA MET A 87 15.20 -18.29 -2.36
C MET A 87 16.62 -17.75 -2.46
N HIS A 88 17.06 -17.42 -3.66
CA HIS A 88 18.33 -16.73 -3.88
C HIS A 88 18.12 -15.22 -3.88
N ILE A 89 18.96 -14.52 -3.12
CA ILE A 89 18.88 -13.07 -2.94
C ILE A 89 20.20 -12.46 -3.40
N ASP A 90 20.12 -11.61 -4.41
CA ASP A 90 21.24 -10.84 -4.97
C ASP A 90 20.98 -9.35 -4.74
N ILE A 91 21.97 -8.63 -4.22
CA ILE A 91 21.91 -7.20 -3.99
C ILE A 91 23.10 -6.54 -4.68
N MET A 92 22.82 -5.58 -5.55
CA MET A 92 23.82 -4.77 -6.23
C MET A 92 23.72 -3.32 -5.75
N ASP A 93 24.85 -2.65 -5.61
CA ASP A 93 24.90 -1.21 -5.33
C ASP A 93 24.71 -0.37 -6.61
N SER A 94 24.74 0.95 -6.44
CA SER A 94 24.60 1.93 -7.55
C SER A 94 25.72 1.84 -8.60
N GLN A 95 26.83 1.17 -8.28
CA GLN A 95 27.94 0.91 -9.20
C GLN A 95 27.87 -0.49 -9.82
N SER A 96 26.73 -1.19 -9.68
CA SER A 96 26.53 -2.57 -10.12
C SER A 96 27.48 -3.58 -9.47
N LYS A 97 28.06 -3.25 -8.31
CA LYS A 97 28.88 -4.18 -7.54
C LYS A 97 27.98 -5.01 -6.63
N VAL A 98 28.20 -6.32 -6.63
CA VAL A 98 27.46 -7.26 -5.78
C VAL A 98 27.86 -7.04 -4.31
N VAL A 99 26.90 -6.62 -3.50
CA VAL A 99 27.04 -6.40 -2.05
C VAL A 99 26.66 -7.65 -1.28
N LEU A 100 25.61 -8.36 -1.72
CA LEU A 100 25.16 -9.61 -1.13
C LEU A 100 24.73 -10.56 -2.25
N SER A 101 25.14 -11.82 -2.18
CA SER A 101 24.61 -12.88 -3.03
C SER A 101 24.59 -14.17 -2.20
N LYS A 102 23.39 -14.60 -1.81
CA LYS A 102 23.22 -15.75 -0.92
C LYS A 102 21.87 -16.44 -1.13
N THR A 103 21.89 -17.76 -1.05
CA THR A 103 20.67 -18.58 -0.99
C THR A 103 20.22 -18.77 0.45
N TYR A 104 18.94 -18.54 0.69
CA TYR A 104 18.25 -18.78 1.94
C TYR A 104 17.13 -19.82 1.74
N GLY A 105 16.46 -20.23 2.82
CA GLY A 105 15.35 -21.19 2.79
C GLY A 105 14.06 -20.65 2.18
N SER A 106 12.92 -21.19 2.61
CA SER A 106 11.58 -20.76 2.18
C SER A 106 11.07 -19.50 2.87
N GLU A 107 11.59 -19.20 4.06
CA GLU A 107 11.28 -18.03 4.88
C GLU A 107 12.56 -17.62 5.59
N GLY A 108 12.80 -16.32 5.72
CA GLY A 108 14.00 -15.84 6.39
C GLY A 108 14.14 -14.32 6.38
N MET A 109 15.25 -13.89 6.98
CA MET A 109 15.65 -12.49 7.03
C MET A 109 17.10 -12.38 6.55
N PHE A 110 17.39 -11.31 5.81
CA PHE A 110 18.72 -10.96 5.38
C PHE A 110 19.03 -9.52 5.77
N TYR A 111 20.32 -9.26 5.96
CA TYR A 111 20.83 -7.97 6.39
C TYR A 111 21.95 -7.55 5.44
N PHE A 112 21.99 -6.26 5.09
CA PHE A 112 23.12 -5.68 4.37
C PHE A 112 23.31 -4.22 4.79
N THR A 113 24.52 -3.70 4.57
CA THR A 113 24.85 -2.30 4.85
C THR A 113 25.29 -1.64 3.56
N SER A 114 24.67 -0.51 3.23
CA SER A 114 25.06 0.30 2.07
C SER A 114 26.34 1.07 2.37
N HIS A 115 27.31 1.03 1.44
CA HIS A 115 28.54 1.81 1.53
C HIS A 115 28.48 3.14 0.74
N ILE A 116 27.60 3.22 -0.26
CA ILE A 116 27.52 4.35 -1.20
C ILE A 116 26.05 4.74 -1.31
N ALA A 117 25.74 6.03 -1.34
CA ALA A 117 24.37 6.50 -1.54
C ALA A 117 23.92 6.29 -2.99
N GLY A 118 22.69 5.82 -3.19
CA GLY A 118 22.04 5.74 -4.49
C GLY A 118 21.20 4.48 -4.68
N ASP A 119 20.87 4.20 -5.94
CA ASP A 119 20.01 3.09 -6.35
C ASP A 119 20.67 1.74 -6.07
N HIS A 120 20.05 0.92 -5.24
CA HIS A 120 20.43 -0.46 -5.01
C HIS A 120 19.39 -1.39 -5.63
N GLU A 121 19.86 -2.41 -6.34
CA GLU A 121 19.01 -3.41 -6.97
C GLU A 121 18.95 -4.67 -6.10
N ILE A 122 17.77 -4.96 -5.55
CA ILE A 122 17.51 -6.13 -4.71
C ILE A 122 16.71 -7.13 -5.52
N CYS A 123 17.31 -8.27 -5.83
CA CYS A 123 16.73 -9.28 -6.67
C CYS A 123 16.48 -10.60 -5.93
N MET A 124 15.33 -11.20 -6.22
CA MET A 124 14.89 -12.49 -5.68
C MET A 124 14.58 -13.45 -6.82
N HIS A 125 15.11 -14.67 -6.74
CA HIS A 125 14.82 -15.75 -7.68
C HIS A 125 14.91 -17.14 -7.05
N SER A 126 14.21 -18.12 -7.62
CA SER A 126 14.22 -19.49 -7.12
C SER A 126 15.56 -20.19 -7.38
N ASN A 127 16.06 -20.95 -6.39
CA ASN A 127 17.18 -21.87 -6.60
C ASN A 127 16.76 -23.21 -7.27
N SER A 128 15.52 -23.34 -7.75
CA SER A 128 15.06 -24.56 -8.43
C SER A 128 15.48 -24.59 -9.90
N SER A 129 16.06 -25.71 -10.34
CA SER A 129 16.50 -25.94 -11.71
C SER A 129 15.45 -26.65 -12.59
N GLN A 130 14.34 -27.09 -12.02
CA GLN A 130 13.30 -27.81 -12.75
C GLN A 130 12.70 -26.90 -13.83
N TRP A 131 12.79 -27.34 -15.09
CA TRP A 131 12.30 -26.61 -16.28
C TRP A 131 10.82 -26.88 -16.57
N PHE A 132 10.28 -27.97 -16.02
CA PHE A 132 8.94 -28.49 -16.33
C PHE A 132 7.98 -28.47 -15.13
N GLY A 133 8.36 -27.86 -14.00
CA GLY A 133 7.54 -27.83 -12.79
C GLY A 133 6.43 -26.77 -12.85
N GLY A 134 6.67 -25.65 -13.54
CA GLY A 134 5.71 -24.56 -13.69
C GLY A 134 5.20 -24.04 -12.34
N ARG A 135 5.95 -24.24 -11.25
CA ARG A 135 5.52 -23.87 -9.90
C ARG A 135 5.59 -22.35 -9.79
N ARG A 136 4.45 -21.75 -9.47
CA ARG A 136 4.35 -20.32 -9.15
C ARG A 136 4.52 -20.17 -7.65
N MET A 137 5.46 -19.33 -7.25
CA MET A 137 5.67 -18.96 -5.86
C MET A 137 5.07 -17.59 -5.61
N ARG A 138 4.36 -17.43 -4.50
CA ARG A 138 3.96 -16.14 -3.96
C ARG A 138 4.99 -15.72 -2.92
N VAL A 139 5.51 -14.51 -3.05
CA VAL A 139 6.50 -13.96 -2.14
C VAL A 139 5.91 -12.75 -1.43
N TYR A 140 5.97 -12.80 -0.10
CA TYR A 140 5.76 -11.67 0.79
C TYR A 140 7.15 -11.11 1.11
N PHE A 141 7.34 -9.82 0.90
CA PHE A 141 8.63 -9.15 1.08
C PHE A 141 8.41 -7.85 1.84
N ASP A 142 9.21 -7.64 2.87
CA ASP A 142 9.24 -6.44 3.69
C ASP A 142 10.69 -5.96 3.81
N LEU A 143 10.94 -4.71 3.47
CA LEU A 143 12.26 -4.09 3.52
C LEU A 143 12.24 -2.93 4.51
N GLN A 144 13.05 -3.05 5.56
CA GLN A 144 13.15 -2.08 6.63
C GLN A 144 14.53 -1.42 6.61
N MET A 145 14.56 -0.10 6.76
CA MET A 145 15.79 0.71 6.72
C MET A 145 16.07 1.34 8.09
N GLY A 146 17.32 1.30 8.54
CA GLY A 146 17.80 2.07 9.71
C GLY A 146 18.17 1.23 10.92
N GLU A 147 18.37 1.87 12.06
CA GLU A 147 18.97 1.26 13.27
C GLU A 147 18.04 0.32 14.03
N HIS A 148 16.71 0.48 13.89
CA HIS A 148 15.75 -0.50 14.41
C HIS A 148 15.94 -1.90 13.78
N ALA A 149 16.55 -1.97 12.60
CA ALA A 149 16.94 -3.22 11.97
C ALA A 149 18.17 -3.87 12.64
N ALA A 150 19.02 -3.07 13.31
CA ALA A 150 20.15 -3.54 14.09
C ALA A 150 19.72 -4.07 15.47
N ASP A 151 18.76 -3.42 16.14
CA ASP A 151 18.32 -3.82 17.48
C ASP A 151 17.74 -5.25 17.52
N GLU A 152 16.96 -5.68 16.52
CA GLU A 152 16.45 -7.07 16.44
C GLU A 152 17.56 -8.10 16.20
N ALA A 153 18.61 -7.73 15.47
CA ALA A 153 19.75 -8.61 15.18
C ALA A 153 20.75 -8.68 16.34
N VAL A 154 20.97 -7.55 17.04
CA VAL A 154 21.91 -7.42 18.16
C VAL A 154 21.33 -7.99 19.45
N THR A 155 20.01 -7.87 19.67
CA THR A 155 19.33 -8.45 20.86
C THR A 155 19.30 -9.98 20.83
N ALA A 156 19.41 -10.60 19.65
CA ALA A 156 19.52 -12.06 19.53
C ALA A 156 20.90 -12.59 19.94
N GLU A 157 21.96 -11.77 19.92
CA GLU A 157 23.34 -12.25 20.07
C GLU A 157 24.08 -11.69 21.30
N LYS A 158 23.70 -10.53 21.85
CA LYS A 158 24.47 -9.90 22.93
C LYS A 158 23.64 -9.77 24.22
N GLY A 159 23.84 -10.75 25.08
CA GLY A 159 23.52 -10.64 26.50
C GLY A 159 24.27 -9.49 27.15
N GLN A 160 23.54 -8.82 28.05
CA GLN A 160 23.99 -8.10 29.24
C GLN A 160 25.38 -7.44 29.15
N LEU A 161 25.43 -6.11 29.06
CA LEU A 161 26.29 -5.26 29.91
C LEU A 161 26.02 -3.76 29.67
N ALA A 162 26.09 -3.01 30.79
CA ALA A 162 26.11 -1.54 30.90
C ALA A 162 24.79 -0.79 30.61
N GLU A 163 23.74 -1.11 31.39
CA GLU A 163 22.37 -0.61 31.27
C GLU A 163 22.18 0.92 31.32
N LEU A 164 23.16 1.72 31.78
CA LEU A 164 22.97 3.17 31.93
C LEU A 164 23.69 4.01 30.86
N GLU A 165 24.95 3.70 30.56
CA GLU A 165 25.74 4.45 29.58
C GLU A 165 25.30 4.16 28.14
N GLN A 166 24.85 2.91 27.90
CA GLN A 166 24.24 2.52 26.64
C GLN A 166 22.94 3.29 26.37
N ARG A 167 22.10 3.54 27.38
CA ARG A 167 20.82 4.25 27.21
C ARG A 167 21.00 5.70 26.77
N ILE A 168 22.01 6.41 27.28
CA ILE A 168 22.24 7.82 26.88
C ILE A 168 22.76 7.90 25.45
N THR A 169 23.69 7.03 25.09
CA THR A 169 24.24 6.98 23.73
C THR A 169 23.16 6.58 22.72
N GLN A 170 22.33 5.58 23.06
CA GLN A 170 21.15 5.19 22.29
C GLN A 170 20.17 6.36 22.10
N LEU A 171 19.90 7.14 23.15
CA LEU A 171 19.00 8.29 23.04
C LEU A 171 19.55 9.39 22.12
N LEU A 172 20.86 9.66 22.16
CA LEU A 172 21.49 10.64 21.29
C LEU A 172 21.52 10.19 19.83
N GLU A 173 21.70 8.90 19.59
CA GLU A 173 21.67 8.29 18.26
C GLU A 173 20.25 8.27 17.69
N GLN A 174 19.25 7.91 18.51
CA GLN A 174 17.84 7.98 18.15
C GLN A 174 17.40 9.40 17.77
N ILE A 175 17.88 10.44 18.43
CA ILE A 175 17.52 11.83 18.07
C ILE A 175 18.05 12.19 16.69
N LYS A 176 19.28 11.80 16.33
CA LYS A 176 19.83 12.05 14.99
C LYS A 176 19.05 11.34 13.90
N ILE A 177 18.63 10.10 14.16
CA ILE A 177 17.80 9.33 13.24
C ILE A 177 16.43 9.98 13.08
N VAL A 178 15.81 10.42 14.18
CA VAL A 178 14.53 11.13 14.17
C VAL A 178 14.64 12.42 13.38
N GLU A 179 15.71 13.21 13.55
CA GLU A 179 15.91 14.46 12.81
C GLU A 179 16.08 14.18 11.30
N LYS A 180 16.86 13.17 10.93
CA LYS A 180 17.03 12.75 9.53
C LYS A 180 15.72 12.25 8.93
N ASN A 181 14.95 11.45 9.67
CA ASN A 181 13.65 10.96 9.26
C ASN A 181 12.60 12.08 9.17
N GLN A 182 12.63 13.06 10.08
CA GLN A 182 11.76 14.24 10.03
C GLN A 182 12.07 15.09 8.80
N ASN A 183 13.33 15.26 8.43
CA ASN A 183 13.71 16.00 7.23
C ASN A 183 13.28 15.27 5.95
N TYR A 184 13.49 13.95 5.88
CA TYR A 184 13.01 13.13 4.77
C TYR A 184 11.47 13.16 4.66
N GLN A 185 10.76 13.07 5.80
CA GLN A 185 9.31 13.21 5.82
C GLN A 185 8.85 14.60 5.40
N ARG A 186 9.58 15.67 5.74
CA ARG A 186 9.26 17.05 5.33
C ARG A 186 9.35 17.22 3.81
N VAL A 187 10.40 16.67 3.18
CA VAL A 187 10.53 16.69 1.70
C VAL A 187 9.42 15.87 1.04
N ARG A 188 9.07 14.71 1.60
CA ARG A 188 7.97 13.90 1.08
C ARG A 188 6.61 14.57 1.29
N GLU A 189 6.43 15.29 2.39
CA GLU A 189 5.24 16.10 2.67
C GLU A 189 5.11 17.24 1.66
N GLU A 190 6.20 17.89 1.23
CA GLU A 190 6.13 18.89 0.16
C GLU A 190 5.66 18.32 -1.17
N VAL A 191 6.14 17.12 -1.54
CA VAL A 191 5.71 16.40 -2.74
C VAL A 191 4.26 15.91 -2.60
N PHE A 192 3.90 15.37 -1.43
CA PHE A 192 2.53 14.94 -1.11
C PHE A 192 1.56 16.12 -1.07
N ARG A 193 1.99 17.30 -0.61
CA ARG A 193 1.21 18.54 -0.58
C ARG A 193 0.96 19.05 -1.99
N LYS A 194 1.96 18.97 -2.89
CA LYS A 194 1.79 19.28 -4.32
C LYS A 194 0.81 18.30 -4.98
N THR A 195 0.93 17.00 -4.74
CA THR A 195 -0.03 15.98 -5.21
C THR A 195 -1.43 16.18 -4.62
N SER A 196 -1.54 16.50 -3.33
CA SER A 196 -2.79 16.78 -2.63
C SER A 196 -3.50 18.00 -3.22
N SER A 197 -2.76 19.06 -3.60
CA SER A 197 -3.35 20.23 -4.26
C SER A 197 -4.01 19.88 -5.60
N GLY A 198 -3.45 18.94 -6.37
CA GLY A 198 -4.01 18.46 -7.64
C GLY A 198 -5.23 17.54 -7.48
N ILE A 199 -5.23 16.67 -6.47
CA ILE A 199 -6.39 15.82 -6.14
C ILE A 199 -7.54 16.67 -5.56
N ASN A 200 -7.21 17.62 -4.68
CA ASN A 200 -8.17 18.54 -4.07
C ASN A 200 -8.91 19.37 -5.14
N SER A 201 -8.21 19.84 -6.17
CA SER A 201 -8.81 20.57 -7.29
C SER A 201 -9.91 19.78 -8.01
N ASN A 202 -9.66 18.50 -8.31
CA ASN A 202 -10.60 17.67 -9.05
C ASN A 202 -11.84 17.33 -8.20
N VAL A 203 -11.65 16.98 -6.92
CA VAL A 203 -12.74 16.68 -5.98
C VAL A 203 -13.61 17.92 -5.72
N LEU A 204 -12.99 19.11 -5.64
CA LEU A 204 -13.72 20.38 -5.51
C LEU A 204 -14.58 20.67 -6.74
N TRP A 205 -14.06 20.44 -7.95
CA TRP A 205 -14.81 20.60 -9.20
C TRP A 205 -16.05 19.68 -9.27
N TRP A 206 -15.90 18.40 -8.90
CA TRP A 206 -17.04 17.47 -8.79
C TRP A 206 -18.05 17.92 -7.72
N SER A 207 -17.58 18.47 -6.59
CA SER A 207 -18.46 19.00 -5.52
C SER A 207 -19.25 20.23 -5.97
N ILE A 208 -18.62 21.14 -6.73
CA ILE A 208 -19.28 22.32 -7.29
C ILE A 208 -20.33 21.90 -8.33
N ALA A 209 -19.99 20.96 -9.23
CA ALA A 209 -20.92 20.42 -10.21
C ALA A 209 -22.15 19.78 -9.53
N GLN A 210 -21.94 18.99 -8.47
CA GLN A 210 -23.02 18.40 -7.68
C GLN A 210 -23.91 19.47 -7.02
N CYS A 211 -23.31 20.53 -6.46
CA CYS A 211 -24.07 21.64 -5.87
C CYS A 211 -24.96 22.34 -6.90
N LEU A 212 -24.44 22.59 -8.11
CA LEU A 212 -25.22 23.17 -9.21
C LEU A 212 -26.39 22.29 -9.62
N VAL A 213 -26.17 20.97 -9.77
CA VAL A 213 -27.24 20.02 -10.09
C VAL A 213 -28.34 20.02 -9.03
N LEU A 214 -27.99 20.08 -7.75
CA LEU A 214 -28.96 20.16 -6.65
C LEU A 214 -29.78 21.46 -6.72
N LEU A 215 -29.14 22.61 -6.93
CA LEU A 215 -29.81 23.91 -7.09
C LEU A 215 -30.78 23.91 -8.28
N CYS A 216 -30.34 23.40 -9.44
CA CYS A 216 -31.18 23.28 -10.63
C CYS A 216 -32.40 22.37 -10.37
N SER A 217 -32.19 21.21 -9.73
CA SER A 217 -33.28 20.31 -9.39
C SER A 217 -34.27 20.94 -8.40
N GLY A 218 -33.78 21.72 -7.42
CA GLY A 218 -34.62 22.42 -6.45
C GLY A 218 -35.47 23.51 -7.11
N MET A 219 -34.88 24.31 -8.00
CA MET A 219 -35.64 25.29 -8.79
C MET A 219 -36.68 24.62 -9.69
N PHE A 220 -36.34 23.50 -10.32
CA PHE A 220 -37.26 22.74 -11.15
C PHE A 220 -38.44 22.20 -10.34
N GLN A 221 -38.19 21.65 -9.15
CA GLN A 221 -39.23 21.19 -8.24
C GLN A 221 -40.16 22.32 -7.81
N MET A 222 -39.62 23.49 -7.45
CA MET A 222 -40.41 24.66 -7.08
C MET A 222 -41.30 25.14 -8.23
N LYS A 223 -40.80 25.12 -9.47
CA LYS A 223 -41.60 25.43 -10.66
C LYS A 223 -42.69 24.39 -10.92
N HIS A 224 -42.37 23.10 -10.80
CA HIS A 224 -43.33 22.01 -11.00
C HIS A 224 -44.46 22.05 -9.96
N LEU A 225 -44.14 22.28 -8.68
CA LEU A 225 -45.11 22.44 -7.59
C LEU A 225 -46.05 23.63 -7.85
N LYS A 226 -45.51 24.79 -8.25
CA LYS A 226 -46.34 25.95 -8.65
C LYS A 226 -47.24 25.63 -9.84
N GLY A 227 -46.74 24.91 -10.84
CA GLY A 227 -47.54 24.48 -12.00
C GLY A 227 -48.67 23.52 -11.63
N PHE A 228 -48.44 22.63 -10.66
CA PHE A 228 -49.45 21.71 -10.15
C PHE A 228 -50.56 22.43 -9.39
N PHE A 229 -50.22 23.40 -8.54
CA PHE A 229 -51.21 24.24 -7.83
C PHE A 229 -51.97 25.20 -8.74
N ILE A 230 -51.36 25.68 -9.83
CA ILE A 230 -52.04 26.55 -10.81
C ILE A 230 -53.03 25.75 -11.68
N LYS A 231 -52.67 24.52 -12.08
CA LYS A 231 -53.57 23.65 -12.88
C LYS A 231 -54.67 23.00 -12.04
N LYS A 232 -54.45 22.80 -10.74
CA LYS A 232 -55.49 22.45 -9.78
C LYS A 232 -55.90 23.66 -8.98
N LYS A 233 -56.67 24.56 -9.61
CA LYS A 233 -57.53 25.50 -8.89
C LYS A 233 -58.55 24.67 -8.09
N LEU A 234 -58.18 24.29 -6.87
CA LEU A 234 -59.11 23.86 -5.82
C LEU A 234 -59.89 25.09 -5.40
N VAL A 235 -61.21 25.02 -5.58
CA VAL A 235 -62.19 25.80 -4.81
C VAL A 235 -62.03 25.45 -3.34
#